data_AF-A0A834XZD1-F1
#
_entry.id   AF-A0A834XZD1-F1
#
_cell.length_a   1.000
_cell.length_b   1.000
_cell.length_c   1.000
_cell.angle_alpha   90.00
_cell.angle_beta   90.00
_cell.angle_gamma   90.00
#
_symmetry.space_group_name_H-M   'P 1'
#
loop_
_entity.id
_entity.type
_entity.pdbx_description
1 polymer ?
#
loop_
_entity_poly.entity_id
_entity_poly.type
_entity_poly.pdbx_seq_one_letter_code
_entity_poly.pdbx_strand_id
1 'polypeptide(L)'
;MCLYPIDQPGAACNRLDSKKLSDDDKLELIHVHNDFRAKVASGGEQRGLGGGQPAGNIPSLVWDEGLAKVAQRWATQCNFNHDECRNTETFEAGQNIAIQSASDGYDSSMTKLVTMWYDEVKDFDPQNVQHYVFDTKTGHYSQLVWGTTRYFGCGIAKYFDGQWYSTYLVCNYGPSGNYQDEPVYKTV
;
A
#
# COMPACT_ATOMS: atom_id res chain seq x y z
N MET A 1 12.69 -10.79 5.57
CA MET A 1 13.27 -11.05 6.92
C MET A 1 14.50 -11.97 6.91
N CYS A 2 14.52 -13.06 6.13
CA CYS A 2 15.69 -13.95 6.03
C CYS A 2 16.92 -13.26 5.41
N LEU A 3 16.72 -12.54 4.29
CA LEU A 3 17.80 -11.81 3.60
C LEU A 3 18.36 -10.63 4.40
N TYR A 4 17.51 -10.01 5.24
CA TYR A 4 17.86 -8.86 6.08
C TYR A 4 17.56 -9.20 7.56
N PRO A 5 18.37 -10.07 8.18
CA PRO A 5 18.11 -10.56 9.53
C PRO A 5 18.38 -9.50 10.60
N ILE A 6 19.23 -8.51 10.28
CA ILE A 6 19.60 -7.42 11.17
C ILE A 6 18.87 -6.15 10.73
N ASP A 7 18.45 -5.32 11.69
CA ASP A 7 17.74 -4.06 11.44
C ASP A 7 18.70 -2.93 11.03
N GLN A 8 19.38 -3.11 9.90
CA GLN A 8 20.33 -2.15 9.35
C GLN A 8 19.80 -1.56 8.03
N PRO A 9 20.08 -0.27 7.75
CA PRO A 9 19.76 0.33 6.46
C PRO A 9 20.51 -0.35 5.31
N GLY A 10 19.85 -0.49 4.17
CA GLY A 10 20.48 -0.95 2.94
C GLY A 10 21.41 0.10 2.34
N ALA A 11 22.37 -0.34 1.52
CA ALA A 11 23.32 0.56 0.85
C ALA A 11 22.63 1.61 -0.05
N ALA A 12 21.48 1.28 -0.64
CA ALA A 12 20.72 2.19 -1.49
C ALA A 12 20.14 3.40 -0.73
N CYS A 13 20.07 3.35 0.60
CA CYS A 13 19.61 4.50 1.37
C CYS A 13 20.59 5.68 1.32
N ASN A 14 21.88 5.44 1.04
CA ASN A 14 22.99 6.40 1.15
C ASN A 14 23.08 7.06 2.55
N ARG A 15 22.14 7.96 2.89
CA ARG A 15 21.92 8.46 4.24
C ARG A 15 20.45 8.28 4.66
N LEU A 16 20.19 7.33 5.56
CA LEU A 16 18.87 7.17 6.19
C LEU A 16 18.70 8.15 7.36
N ASP A 17 17.72 9.04 7.27
CA ASP A 17 17.44 10.06 8.28
C ASP A 17 16.32 9.64 9.25
N SER A 18 15.32 8.85 8.80
CA SER A 18 14.30 8.26 9.68
C SER A 18 13.76 6.94 9.14
N LYS A 19 13.37 6.04 10.03
CA LYS A 19 12.70 4.76 9.73
C LYS A 19 11.51 4.45 10.64
N LYS A 20 10.86 5.48 11.15
CA LYS A 20 9.81 5.35 12.16
C LYS A 20 8.54 6.05 11.70
N LEU A 21 7.44 5.30 11.68
CA LEU A 21 6.09 5.86 11.71
C LEU A 21 5.79 6.32 13.14
N SER A 22 5.34 7.55 13.29
CA SER A 22 4.73 8.03 14.53
C SER A 22 3.34 7.42 14.72
N ASP A 23 2.76 7.57 15.91
CA ASP A 23 1.39 7.12 16.16
C ASP A 23 0.39 7.91 15.31
N ASP A 24 0.66 9.19 15.05
CA ASP A 24 -0.14 10.02 14.14
C ASP A 24 -0.05 9.52 12.70
N ASP A 25 1.14 9.15 12.21
CA ASP A 25 1.30 8.57 10.87
C ASP A 25 0.52 7.25 10.74
N LYS A 26 0.57 6.39 11.78
CA LYS A 26 -0.19 5.13 11.81
C LYS A 26 -1.70 5.40 11.77
N LEU A 27 -2.19 6.38 12.54
CA LEU A 27 -3.61 6.76 12.54
C LEU A 27 -4.03 7.33 11.19
N GLU A 28 -3.20 8.19 10.57
CA GLU A 28 -3.45 8.72 9.23
C GLU A 28 -3.56 7.58 8.20
N LEU A 29 -2.64 6.61 8.22
CA LEU A 29 -2.68 5.43 7.36
C LEU A 29 -3.96 4.61 7.56
N ILE A 30 -4.36 4.36 8.81
CA ILE A 30 -5.59 3.61 9.11
C ILE A 30 -6.82 4.35 8.58
N HIS A 31 -6.92 5.66 8.81
CA HIS A 31 -8.06 6.45 8.36
C HIS A 31 -8.13 6.52 6.84
N VAL A 32 -7.06 6.90 6.15
CA VAL A 32 -7.09 7.07 4.69
C VAL A 32 -7.40 5.76 3.95
N HIS A 33 -6.89 4.62 4.42
CA HIS A 33 -7.23 3.31 3.85
C HIS A 33 -8.72 3.01 4.01
N ASN A 34 -9.24 3.22 5.21
CA ASN A 34 -10.62 2.87 5.54
C ASN A 34 -11.64 3.85 4.95
N ASP A 35 -11.29 5.12 4.79
CA ASP A 35 -12.12 6.12 4.12
C ASP A 35 -12.27 5.80 2.63
N PHE A 36 -11.18 5.45 1.94
CA PHE A 36 -11.23 5.01 0.55
C PHE A 36 -12.01 3.71 0.37
N ARG A 37 -11.80 2.72 1.25
CA ARG A 37 -12.57 1.47 1.23
C ARG A 37 -14.05 1.72 1.45
N ALA A 38 -14.43 2.56 2.41
CA ALA A 38 -15.83 2.92 2.67
C ALA A 38 -16.47 3.68 1.49
N LYS A 39 -15.71 4.57 0.84
CA LYS A 39 -16.16 5.29 -0.36
C LYS A 39 -16.50 4.34 -1.51
N VAL A 40 -15.65 3.35 -1.79
CA VAL A 40 -15.95 2.34 -2.83
C VAL A 40 -17.06 1.40 -2.38
N ALA A 41 -17.04 0.94 -1.12
CA ALA A 41 -18.04 0.01 -0.58
C ALA A 41 -19.48 0.54 -0.73
N SER A 42 -19.66 1.85 -0.56
CA SER A 42 -20.94 2.55 -0.68
C SER A 42 -21.35 2.90 -2.12
N GLY A 43 -20.51 2.61 -3.12
CA GLY A 43 -20.72 3.05 -4.51
C GLY A 43 -20.48 4.56 -4.70
N GLY A 44 -19.80 5.22 -3.77
CA GLY A 44 -19.51 6.65 -3.81
C GLY A 44 -18.33 7.03 -4.72
N GLU A 45 -17.58 6.07 -5.24
CA GLU A 45 -16.50 6.32 -6.19
C GLU A 45 -17.03 6.38 -7.63
N GLN A 46 -17.05 7.59 -8.18
CA GLN A 46 -17.62 7.87 -9.51
C GLN A 46 -16.58 7.79 -10.64
N ARG A 47 -15.31 7.51 -10.31
CA ARG A 47 -14.21 7.37 -11.27
C ARG A 47 -13.98 5.91 -11.65
N GLY A 48 -13.50 5.70 -12.88
CA GLY A 48 -13.25 4.41 -13.50
C GLY A 48 -13.38 4.51 -15.01
N LEU A 49 -12.87 3.50 -15.72
CA LEU A 49 -13.02 3.45 -17.17
C LEU A 49 -14.50 3.24 -17.51
N GLY A 50 -15.10 4.24 -18.14
CA GLY A 50 -16.50 4.19 -18.55
C GLY A 50 -17.53 4.39 -17.44
N GLY A 51 -17.12 4.63 -16.18
CA GLY A 51 -18.04 4.92 -15.08
C GLY A 51 -17.47 4.68 -13.69
N GLY A 52 -18.29 4.92 -12.66
CA GLY A 52 -17.94 4.69 -11.26
C GLY A 52 -17.81 3.20 -10.90
N GLN A 53 -17.29 2.97 -9.70
CA GLN A 53 -17.10 1.63 -9.16
C GLN A 53 -18.38 1.14 -8.47
N PRO A 54 -18.75 -0.14 -8.64
CA PRO A 54 -19.94 -0.68 -8.01
C PRO A 54 -19.77 -0.75 -6.48
N ALA A 55 -20.86 -0.55 -5.76
CA ALA A 55 -20.92 -0.81 -4.33
C ALA A 55 -20.65 -2.30 -4.02
N GLY A 56 -20.14 -2.60 -2.84
CA GLY A 56 -19.82 -3.97 -2.48
C GLY A 56 -19.25 -4.16 -1.09
N ASN A 57 -18.98 -5.42 -0.75
CA ASN A 57 -18.46 -5.81 0.55
C ASN A 57 -16.95 -5.58 0.65
N ILE A 58 -16.57 -4.42 1.18
CA ILE A 58 -15.18 -4.01 1.39
C ILE A 58 -15.00 -3.60 2.87
N PRO A 59 -14.77 -4.55 3.79
CA PRO A 59 -14.64 -4.25 5.21
C PRO A 59 -13.42 -3.38 5.53
N SER A 60 -13.48 -2.61 6.61
CA SER A 60 -12.32 -1.84 7.10
C SER A 60 -11.14 -2.76 7.43
N LEU A 61 -9.93 -2.25 7.19
CA LEU A 61 -8.68 -2.89 7.55
C LEU A 61 -8.32 -2.60 9.01
N VAL A 62 -7.67 -3.58 9.62
CA VAL A 62 -7.10 -3.53 10.97
C VAL A 62 -5.58 -3.54 10.87
N TRP A 63 -4.92 -2.70 11.67
CA TRP A 63 -3.46 -2.67 11.71
C TRP A 63 -2.90 -3.98 12.27
N ASP A 64 -1.87 -4.53 11.63
CA ASP A 64 -1.13 -5.72 12.06
C ASP A 64 0.37 -5.41 12.20
N GLU A 65 0.88 -5.60 13.41
CA GLU A 65 2.29 -5.31 13.73
C GLU A 65 3.27 -6.29 13.06
N GLY A 66 2.83 -7.52 12.71
CA GLY A 66 3.64 -8.50 11.99
C GLY A 66 3.91 -8.06 10.55
N LEU A 67 2.85 -7.68 9.82
CA LEU A 67 2.93 -7.10 8.49
C LEU A 67 3.75 -5.81 8.50
N ALA A 68 3.52 -4.91 9.47
CA ALA A 68 4.26 -3.67 9.61
C ALA A 68 5.76 -3.90 9.83
N LYS A 69 6.13 -4.88 10.66
CA LYS A 69 7.53 -5.24 10.90
C LYS A 69 8.23 -5.71 9.62
N VAL A 70 7.56 -6.53 8.80
CA VAL A 70 8.11 -7.00 7.52
C VAL A 70 8.22 -5.84 6.53
N ALA A 71 7.17 -5.03 6.40
CA ALA A 71 7.15 -3.85 5.53
C ALA A 71 8.27 -2.86 5.89
N GLN A 72 8.47 -2.60 7.20
CA GLN A 72 9.53 -1.74 7.69
C GLN A 72 10.93 -2.28 7.40
N ARG A 73 11.10 -3.61 7.46
CA ARG A 73 12.37 -4.24 7.08
C ARG A 73 12.70 -3.97 5.63
N TRP A 74 11.71 -4.02 4.75
CA TRP A 74 11.90 -3.74 3.33
C TRP A 74 12.10 -2.26 3.04
N ALA A 75 11.29 -1.38 3.64
CA ALA A 75 11.41 0.07 3.48
C ALA A 75 12.82 0.58 3.81
N THR A 76 13.44 0.04 4.87
CA THR A 76 14.81 0.40 5.28
C THR A 76 15.91 -0.07 4.31
N GLN A 77 15.57 -0.80 3.25
CA GLN A 77 16.53 -1.14 2.20
C GLN A 77 16.60 -0.06 1.12
N CYS A 78 15.63 0.86 1.07
CA CYS A 78 15.56 1.98 0.14
C CYS A 78 15.67 1.59 -1.34
N ASN A 79 15.24 0.37 -1.67
CA ASN A 79 15.10 -0.12 -3.03
C ASN A 79 13.64 0.07 -3.45
N PHE A 80 13.37 0.97 -4.39
CA PHE A 80 12.01 1.21 -4.89
C PHE A 80 11.57 0.08 -5.83
N ASN A 81 11.26 -1.08 -5.25
CA ASN A 81 10.72 -2.25 -5.93
C ASN A 81 9.97 -3.13 -4.92
N HIS A 82 9.28 -4.17 -5.39
CA HIS A 82 8.73 -5.20 -4.51
C HIS A 82 9.84 -6.17 -4.06
N ASP A 83 9.81 -6.59 -2.79
CA ASP A 83 10.66 -7.69 -2.30
C ASP A 83 10.22 -9.04 -2.87
N GLU A 84 11.11 -10.03 -2.89
CA GLU A 84 10.80 -11.34 -3.46
C GLU A 84 9.75 -12.11 -2.65
N CYS A 85 9.77 -11.97 -1.32
CA CYS A 85 8.84 -12.64 -0.42
C CYS A 85 8.68 -11.87 0.90
N ARG A 86 7.43 -11.68 1.29
CA ARG A 86 7.01 -10.92 2.48
C ARG A 86 5.96 -11.63 3.32
N ASN A 87 5.72 -12.90 3.05
CA ASN A 87 4.75 -13.70 3.77
C ASN A 87 5.11 -13.75 5.25
N THR A 88 4.09 -13.73 6.08
CA THR A 88 4.19 -13.93 7.52
C THR A 88 3.77 -15.36 7.86
N GLU A 89 3.88 -15.75 9.12
CA GLU A 89 3.35 -17.05 9.58
C GLU A 89 1.83 -17.15 9.39
N THR A 90 1.13 -16.01 9.40
CA THR A 90 -0.35 -15.94 9.35
C THR A 90 -0.89 -15.67 7.95
N PHE A 91 -0.15 -14.94 7.11
CA PHE A 91 -0.65 -14.41 5.85
C PHE A 91 0.34 -14.62 4.71
N GLU A 92 -0.18 -15.12 3.58
CA GLU A 92 0.35 -14.70 2.29
C GLU A 92 0.04 -13.22 2.11
N ALA A 93 1.07 -12.41 1.83
CA ALA A 93 0.97 -10.97 1.96
C ALA A 93 1.20 -10.24 0.63
N GLY A 94 0.22 -9.41 0.28
CA GLY A 94 0.32 -8.44 -0.82
C GLY A 94 1.12 -7.21 -0.39
N GLN A 95 1.41 -6.31 -1.33
CA GLN A 95 2.19 -5.11 -1.04
C GLN A 95 1.88 -3.95 -1.98
N ASN A 96 1.78 -2.76 -1.41
CA ASN A 96 1.86 -1.50 -2.15
C ASN A 96 3.12 -0.73 -1.74
N ILE A 97 3.73 -0.04 -2.70
CA ILE A 97 4.91 0.79 -2.47
C ILE A 97 4.70 2.18 -3.08
N ALA A 98 5.15 3.23 -2.38
CA ALA A 98 5.07 4.61 -2.83
C ALA A 98 6.32 5.38 -2.44
N ILE A 99 6.79 6.25 -3.32
CA ILE A 99 7.90 7.14 -3.04
C ILE A 99 7.54 8.56 -3.45
N GLN A 100 7.85 9.52 -2.58
CA GLN A 100 7.79 10.94 -2.88
C GLN A 100 9.17 11.54 -2.63
N SER A 101 9.71 12.21 -3.64
CA SER A 101 11.03 12.84 -3.59
C SER A 101 10.90 14.36 -3.75
N ALA A 102 11.77 15.10 -3.06
CA ALA A 102 11.86 16.56 -3.14
C ALA A 102 13.31 17.04 -2.97
N SER A 103 13.64 18.21 -3.51
CA SER A 103 14.99 18.77 -3.45
C SER A 103 15.32 19.44 -2.12
N ASP A 104 14.29 19.81 -1.35
CA ASP A 104 14.44 20.54 -0.09
C ASP A 104 13.49 19.97 0.98
N GLY A 105 13.99 18.95 1.70
CA GLY A 105 13.30 18.32 2.82
C GLY A 105 12.30 17.22 2.45
N TYR A 106 11.75 16.58 3.48
CA TYR A 106 10.85 15.44 3.35
C TYR A 106 9.38 15.85 3.34
N ASP A 107 8.63 15.44 2.32
CA ASP A 107 7.17 15.39 2.40
C ASP A 107 6.77 14.18 3.25
N SER A 108 5.92 14.40 4.26
CA SER A 108 5.56 13.40 5.26
C SER A 108 4.07 13.06 5.27
N SER A 109 3.27 13.52 4.29
CA SER A 109 1.84 13.19 4.27
C SER A 109 1.61 11.73 3.87
N MET A 110 1.09 10.92 4.80
CA MET A 110 0.73 9.54 4.51
C MET A 110 -0.49 9.48 3.59
N THR A 111 -1.45 10.39 3.77
CA THR A 111 -2.63 10.52 2.91
C THR A 111 -2.23 10.72 1.46
N LYS A 112 -1.23 11.58 1.19
CA LYS A 112 -0.76 11.82 -0.18
C LYS A 112 -0.18 10.55 -0.82
N LEU A 113 0.63 9.78 -0.08
CA LEU A 113 1.21 8.52 -0.57
C LEU A 113 0.12 7.48 -0.90
N VAL A 114 -0.86 7.31 -0.02
CA VAL A 114 -1.98 6.38 -0.24
C VAL A 114 -2.93 6.88 -1.34
N THR A 115 -3.10 8.20 -1.47
CA THR A 115 -3.90 8.80 -2.54
C THR A 115 -3.31 8.50 -3.91
N MET A 116 -1.98 8.43 -4.07
CA MET A 116 -1.37 8.02 -5.33
C MET A 116 -1.80 6.62 -5.75
N TRP A 117 -1.84 5.67 -4.82
CA TRP A 117 -2.37 4.32 -5.09
C TRP A 117 -3.86 4.35 -5.41
N TYR A 118 -4.64 5.09 -4.63
CA TYR A 118 -6.08 5.13 -4.81
C TYR A 118 -6.50 5.80 -6.13
N ASP A 119 -5.74 6.80 -6.58
CA ASP A 119 -6.04 7.55 -7.81
C ASP A 119 -5.91 6.71 -9.09
N GLU A 120 -5.26 5.55 -9.02
CA GLU A 120 -5.28 4.55 -10.09
C GLU A 120 -6.71 4.07 -10.44
N VAL A 121 -7.69 4.27 -9.54
CA VAL A 121 -9.11 3.99 -9.83
C VAL A 121 -9.60 4.68 -11.10
N LYS A 122 -8.99 5.81 -11.51
CA LYS A 122 -9.32 6.52 -12.75
C LYS A 122 -9.12 5.65 -13.99
N ASP A 123 -8.19 4.71 -13.93
CA ASP A 123 -7.81 3.79 -15.00
C ASP A 123 -8.34 2.36 -14.78
N PHE A 124 -9.06 2.11 -13.68
CA PHE A 124 -9.61 0.79 -13.37
C PHE A 124 -10.95 0.57 -14.08
N ASP A 125 -11.08 -0.56 -14.78
CA ASP A 125 -12.33 -0.99 -15.41
C ASP A 125 -13.27 -1.63 -14.37
N PRO A 126 -14.46 -1.06 -14.11
CA PRO A 126 -15.44 -1.64 -13.19
C PRO A 126 -15.85 -3.08 -13.54
N GLN A 127 -15.69 -3.53 -14.79
CA GLN A 127 -15.96 -4.90 -15.21
C GLN A 127 -14.98 -5.90 -14.58
N ASN A 128 -13.77 -5.46 -14.21
CA ASN A 128 -12.76 -6.30 -13.57
C ASN A 128 -13.02 -6.52 -12.07
N VAL A 129 -14.09 -5.94 -11.48
CA VAL A 129 -14.43 -6.18 -10.07
C VAL A 129 -14.79 -7.64 -9.81
N GLN A 130 -15.48 -8.31 -10.75
CA GLN A 130 -15.90 -9.71 -10.58
C GLN A 130 -14.85 -10.72 -11.03
N HIS A 131 -14.07 -10.35 -12.04
CA HIS A 131 -13.02 -11.17 -12.64
C HIS A 131 -11.78 -10.30 -12.76
N TYR A 132 -10.98 -10.28 -11.70
CA TYR A 132 -9.82 -9.40 -11.67
C TYR A 132 -8.79 -9.79 -12.73
N VAL A 133 -8.34 -8.80 -13.49
CA VAL A 133 -7.23 -8.90 -14.42
C VAL A 133 -6.15 -7.94 -13.95
N PHE A 134 -4.99 -8.47 -13.60
CA PHE A 134 -3.86 -7.65 -13.15
C PHE A 134 -3.42 -6.66 -14.23
N ASP A 135 -3.33 -5.38 -13.83
CA ASP A 135 -2.68 -4.31 -14.59
C ASP A 135 -1.77 -3.54 -13.65
N THR A 136 -0.51 -3.37 -14.04
CA THR A 136 0.48 -2.55 -13.34
C THR A 136 0.02 -1.11 -13.07
N LYS A 137 -0.93 -0.58 -13.83
CA LYS A 137 -1.50 0.76 -13.63
C LYS A 137 -2.53 0.85 -12.52
N THR A 138 -3.09 -0.29 -12.09
CA THR A 138 -4.22 -0.34 -11.14
C THR A 138 -4.04 -1.34 -10.01
N GLY A 139 -2.87 -1.99 -9.97
CA GLY A 139 -2.51 -2.98 -8.97
C GLY A 139 -2.56 -2.45 -7.53
N HIS A 140 -2.19 -1.19 -7.32
CA HIS A 140 -2.22 -0.63 -5.96
C HIS A 140 -3.65 -0.31 -5.53
N TYR A 141 -4.46 0.28 -6.42
CA TYR A 141 -5.88 0.52 -6.15
C TYR A 141 -6.62 -0.78 -5.84
N SER A 142 -6.47 -1.79 -6.70
CA SER A 142 -7.16 -3.08 -6.53
C SER A 142 -6.79 -3.77 -5.21
N GLN A 143 -5.52 -3.75 -4.81
CA GLN A 143 -5.11 -4.25 -3.49
C GLN A 143 -5.72 -3.43 -2.35
N LEU A 144 -5.77 -2.10 -2.48
CA LEU A 144 -6.30 -1.21 -1.45
C LEU A 144 -7.77 -1.51 -1.15
N VAL A 145 -8.56 -1.84 -2.17
CA VAL A 145 -10.00 -2.12 -2.05
C VAL A 145 -10.34 -3.61 -2.08
N TRP A 146 -9.34 -4.48 -1.94
CA TRP A 146 -9.54 -5.92 -1.97
C TRP A 146 -10.42 -6.37 -0.80
N GLY A 147 -11.55 -7.02 -1.13
CA GLY A 147 -12.66 -7.32 -0.25
C GLY A 147 -12.41 -8.49 0.69
N THR A 148 -11.37 -9.32 0.48
CA THR A 148 -10.95 -10.38 1.42
C THR A 148 -9.77 -9.98 2.30
N THR A 149 -9.02 -8.94 1.94
CA THR A 149 -7.96 -8.38 2.79
C THR A 149 -8.59 -7.77 4.05
N ARG A 150 -8.02 -8.08 5.22
CA ARG A 150 -8.54 -7.66 6.53
C ARG A 150 -7.52 -6.92 7.38
N TYR A 151 -6.25 -7.20 7.15
CA TYR A 151 -5.14 -6.69 7.92
C TYR A 151 -4.16 -5.97 7.00
N PHE A 152 -3.50 -4.96 7.55
CA PHE A 152 -2.40 -4.31 6.85
C PHE A 152 -1.40 -3.76 7.86
N GLY A 153 -0.17 -3.58 7.42
CA GLY A 153 0.85 -2.93 8.22
C GLY A 153 1.92 -2.33 7.33
N CYS A 154 2.37 -1.13 7.69
CA CYS A 154 3.27 -0.35 6.87
C CYS A 154 4.60 -0.06 7.56
N GLY A 155 5.60 0.25 6.75
CA GLY A 155 6.89 0.75 7.17
C GLY A 155 7.36 1.90 6.29
N ILE A 156 8.21 2.75 6.84
CA ILE A 156 8.65 4.00 6.20
C ILE A 156 10.17 4.14 6.23
N ALA A 157 10.75 4.74 5.19
CA ALA A 157 12.12 5.23 5.20
C ALA A 157 12.15 6.65 4.65
N LYS A 158 12.76 7.57 5.40
CA LYS A 158 13.10 8.92 4.96
C LYS A 158 14.62 8.96 4.79
N TYR A 159 15.09 9.09 3.55
CA TYR A 159 16.50 9.03 3.23
C TYR A 159 16.89 10.04 2.16
N PHE A 160 18.15 10.44 2.18
CA PHE A 160 18.76 11.25 1.15
C PHE A 160 19.64 10.37 0.26
N ASP A 161 19.26 10.20 -1.00
CA ASP A 161 19.95 9.30 -1.94
C ASP A 161 21.25 9.88 -2.53
N GLY A 162 21.58 11.13 -2.19
CA GLY A 162 22.68 11.90 -2.77
C GLY A 162 22.21 13.06 -3.64
N GLN A 163 20.94 13.07 -4.03
CA GLN A 163 20.32 14.11 -4.83
C GLN A 163 18.97 14.57 -4.26
N TRP A 164 18.14 13.64 -3.79
CA TRP A 164 16.78 13.91 -3.36
C TRP A 164 16.52 13.44 -1.93
N TYR A 165 15.69 14.20 -1.22
CA TYR A 165 15.05 13.75 0.02
C TYR A 165 13.83 12.92 -0.34
N SER A 166 13.88 11.63 -0.05
CA SER A 166 12.87 10.65 -0.43
C SER A 166 12.15 10.11 0.80
N THR A 167 10.82 10.16 0.78
CA THR A 167 9.94 9.45 1.72
C THR A 167 9.39 8.22 1.00
N TYR A 168 9.82 7.04 1.45
CA TYR A 168 9.46 5.75 0.90
C TYR A 168 8.56 4.98 1.86
N LEU A 169 7.33 4.68 1.43
CA LEU A 169 6.31 3.95 2.18
C LEU A 169 6.10 2.57 1.54
N VAL A 170 6.10 1.55 2.37
CA VAL A 170 5.76 0.17 2.01
C VAL A 170 4.61 -0.26 2.91
N CYS A 171 3.50 -0.74 2.33
CA CYS A 171 2.40 -1.33 3.08
C CYS A 171 2.19 -2.77 2.64
N ASN A 172 2.17 -3.70 3.59
CA ASN A 172 1.86 -5.11 3.34
C ASN A 172 0.42 -5.40 3.76
N TYR A 173 -0.27 -6.28 3.02
CA TYR A 173 -1.71 -6.56 3.16
C TYR A 173 -1.96 -8.06 3.38
N GLY A 174 -2.81 -8.41 4.34
CA GLY A 174 -3.09 -9.78 4.75
C GLY A 174 -4.59 -10.09 4.90
N PRO A 175 -5.10 -11.20 4.32
CA PRO A 175 -4.51 -11.95 3.22
C PRO A 175 -4.26 -11.07 1.98
N SER A 176 -3.35 -11.50 1.10
CA SER A 176 -3.04 -10.83 -0.17
C SER A 176 -4.30 -10.63 -1.02
N GLY A 177 -4.30 -9.56 -1.81
CA GLY A 177 -5.23 -9.37 -2.92
C GLY A 177 -4.59 -9.68 -4.26
N ASN A 178 -5.20 -9.14 -5.31
CA ASN A 178 -4.72 -9.18 -6.70
C ASN A 178 -4.53 -10.60 -7.27
N TYR A 179 -5.35 -11.55 -6.83
CA TYR A 179 -5.39 -12.87 -7.43
C TYR A 179 -6.15 -12.80 -8.76
N GLN A 180 -5.53 -13.34 -9.81
CA GLN A 180 -6.14 -13.38 -11.15
C GLN A 180 -7.46 -14.15 -11.12
N ASP A 181 -8.44 -13.65 -11.88
CA ASP A 181 -9.78 -14.19 -12.04
C ASP A 181 -10.65 -14.26 -10.76
N GLU A 182 -10.11 -13.87 -9.60
CA GLU A 182 -10.87 -13.70 -8.36
C GLU A 182 -11.58 -12.33 -8.33
N PRO A 183 -12.71 -12.20 -7.62
CA PRO A 183 -13.36 -10.91 -7.47
C PRO A 183 -12.53 -10.00 -6.56
N VAL A 184 -12.32 -8.74 -6.98
CA VAL A 184 -11.72 -7.71 -6.12
C VAL A 184 -12.56 -7.56 -4.86
N TYR A 185 -13.89 -7.53 -5.01
CA TYR A 185 -14.84 -7.62 -3.91
C TYR A 185 -16.20 -8.10 -4.41
N LYS A 186 -17.04 -8.61 -3.50
CA LYS A 186 -18.40 -9.03 -3.84
C LYS A 186 -19.32 -7.81 -3.93
N THR A 187 -19.88 -7.54 -5.10
CA THR A 187 -20.86 -6.45 -5.30
C THR A 187 -22.19 -6.77 -4.65
N VAL A 188 -22.97 -5.74 -4.35
CA VAL A 188 -24.33 -5.81 -3.76
C VAL A 188 -25.41 -5.41 -4.76
#